data_AF-A0A1I5AHK0-F1
#
_entry.id   AF-A0A1I5AHK0-F1
#
_cell.length_a   1.000
_cell.length_b   1.000
_cell.length_c   1.000
_cell.angle_alpha   90.00
_cell.angle_beta   90.00
_cell.angle_gamma   90.00
#
_symmetry.space_group_name_H-M   'P 1'
#
loop_
_entity.id
_entity.type
_entity.pdbx_description
1 polymer ?
#
loop_
_entity_poly.entity_id
_entity_poly.type
_entity_poly.pdbx_seq_one_letter_code
_entity_poly.pdbx_strand_id
1 'polypeptide(L)'
;MNINIPGVETETAIKNSGSEALFTELLGDVYKLMDEKCDMVEAYLARKDVHNYTIQVHSLKTTCRMIGAMELGEEFFTLEKLGKDNNLEQIEKLTPDVLKSFRALKPYLEPFASRVAGKKTDFDRVAISNILEKLISALDEFDLGAAEEATKQLFTYDCDEALSSKLEDLDKLVSNLDYDEAKSLSKQILDSL
;
A
#
# COMPACT_ATOMS: atom_id res chain seq x y z
N MET A 1 -10.65 11.50 -13.97
CA MET A 1 -11.30 10.23 -14.40
C MET A 1 -12.63 10.12 -13.66
N ASN A 2 -13.70 9.50 -14.19
CA ASN A 2 -14.90 9.30 -13.38
C ASN A 2 -14.74 8.03 -12.53
N ILE A 3 -14.14 8.18 -11.34
CA ILE A 3 -14.06 7.10 -10.35
C ILE A 3 -15.46 6.93 -9.76
N ASN A 4 -16.05 5.75 -9.92
CA ASN A 4 -17.36 5.43 -9.36
C ASN A 4 -17.27 4.06 -8.68
N ILE A 5 -17.27 4.08 -7.35
CA ILE A 5 -17.21 2.88 -6.51
C ILE A 5 -18.48 2.90 -5.64
N PRO A 6 -19.33 1.86 -5.70
CA PRO A 6 -20.54 1.81 -4.88
C PRO A 6 -20.24 1.93 -3.38
N GLY A 7 -21.00 2.77 -2.68
CA GLY A 7 -20.84 2.99 -1.24
C GLY A 7 -19.62 3.84 -0.86
N VAL A 8 -18.90 4.40 -1.83
CA VAL A 8 -17.73 5.26 -1.62
C VAL A 8 -18.02 6.71 -2.03
N GLU A 9 -17.89 7.63 -1.08
CA GLU A 9 -17.96 9.08 -1.31
C GLU A 9 -16.67 9.60 -1.96
N THR A 10 -16.54 9.34 -3.27
CA THR A 10 -15.32 9.59 -4.05
C THR A 10 -14.85 11.06 -3.98
N GLU A 11 -15.75 12.03 -4.12
CA GLU A 11 -15.37 13.46 -4.10
C GLU A 11 -14.80 13.90 -2.75
N THR A 12 -15.46 13.47 -1.66
CA THR A 12 -15.01 13.74 -0.29
C THR A 12 -13.67 13.04 -0.02
N ALA A 13 -13.52 11.80 -0.47
CA ALA A 13 -12.30 11.03 -0.30
C ALA A 13 -11.10 11.66 -1.04
N ILE A 14 -11.28 12.08 -2.29
CA ILE A 14 -10.24 12.79 -3.07
C ILE A 14 -9.81 14.08 -2.35
N LYS A 15 -10.77 14.85 -1.83
CA LYS A 15 -10.48 16.08 -1.09
C LYS A 15 -9.67 15.80 0.18
N ASN A 16 -9.99 14.73 0.89
CA ASN A 16 -9.27 14.33 2.10
C ASN A 16 -7.87 13.76 1.80
N SER A 17 -7.71 13.05 0.69
CA SER A 17 -6.41 12.55 0.21
C SER A 17 -5.52 13.65 -0.38
N GLY A 18 -6.08 14.82 -0.71
CA GLY A 18 -5.35 15.98 -1.23
C GLY A 18 -5.20 16.03 -2.75
N SER A 19 -5.30 14.90 -3.44
CA SER A 19 -5.36 14.84 -4.91
C SER A 19 -6.01 13.55 -5.42
N GLU A 20 -6.49 13.55 -6.68
CA GLU A 20 -7.02 12.34 -7.34
C GLU A 20 -5.93 11.27 -7.45
N ALA A 21 -4.67 11.65 -7.70
CA ALA A 21 -3.54 10.72 -7.79
C ALA A 21 -3.29 9.96 -6.48
N LEU A 22 -3.18 10.70 -5.36
CA LEU A 22 -2.99 10.10 -4.03
C LEU A 22 -4.18 9.22 -3.62
N PHE A 23 -5.40 9.61 -4.01
CA PHE A 23 -6.58 8.78 -3.78
C PHE A 23 -6.51 7.48 -4.59
N THR A 24 -6.13 7.53 -5.86
CA THR A 24 -5.98 6.31 -6.68
C THR A 24 -4.88 5.38 -6.20
N GLU A 25 -3.78 5.93 -5.67
CA GLU A 25 -2.72 5.16 -5.02
C GLU A 25 -3.24 4.42 -3.80
N LEU A 26 -3.94 5.14 -2.91
CA LEU A 26 -4.58 4.57 -1.74
C LEU A 26 -5.54 3.42 -2.10
N LEU A 27 -6.38 3.59 -3.15
CA LEU A 27 -7.28 2.52 -3.60
C LEU A 27 -6.52 1.27 -4.05
N GLY A 28 -5.37 1.45 -4.72
CA GLY A 28 -4.51 0.35 -5.13
C GLY A 28 -3.84 -0.37 -3.97
N ASP A 29 -3.39 0.37 -2.95
CA ASP A 29 -2.82 -0.23 -1.73
C ASP A 29 -3.87 -1.01 -0.94
N VAL A 30 -5.08 -0.45 -0.82
CA VAL A 30 -6.20 -1.14 -0.19
C VAL A 30 -6.53 -2.42 -0.95
N TYR A 31 -6.56 -2.42 -2.28
CA TYR A 31 -6.76 -3.65 -3.06
C TYR A 31 -5.72 -4.73 -2.74
N LYS A 32 -4.44 -4.37 -2.69
CA LYS A 32 -3.33 -5.32 -2.46
C LYS A 32 -3.41 -5.95 -1.06
N LEU A 33 -3.74 -5.15 -0.05
CA LEU A 33 -3.76 -5.58 1.35
C LEU A 33 -5.12 -6.14 1.79
N MET A 34 -6.17 -6.00 0.97
CA MET A 34 -7.54 -6.35 1.36
C MET A 34 -7.67 -7.80 1.82
N ASP A 35 -7.15 -8.76 1.05
CA ASP A 35 -7.28 -10.18 1.37
C ASP A 35 -6.53 -10.51 2.66
N GLU A 36 -5.25 -10.13 2.74
CA GLU A 36 -4.41 -10.36 3.92
C GLU A 36 -5.08 -9.84 5.19
N LYS A 37 -5.62 -8.60 5.15
CA LYS A 37 -6.28 -8.00 6.30
C LYS A 37 -7.56 -8.73 6.68
N CYS A 38 -8.39 -9.15 5.71
CA CYS A 38 -9.59 -9.93 6.01
C CYS A 38 -9.23 -11.29 6.62
N ASP A 39 -8.23 -11.96 6.06
CA ASP A 39 -7.79 -13.28 6.51
C ASP A 39 -7.21 -13.20 7.93
N MET A 40 -6.50 -12.13 8.27
CA MET A 40 -6.05 -11.86 9.64
C MET A 40 -7.22 -11.72 10.62
N VAL A 41 -8.28 -10.99 10.24
CA VAL A 41 -9.48 -10.84 11.07
C VAL A 41 -10.14 -12.21 11.31
N GLU A 42 -10.31 -13.00 10.27
CA GLU A 42 -10.88 -14.36 10.35
C GLU A 42 -10.03 -15.29 11.21
N ALA A 43 -8.70 -15.25 11.04
CA ALA A 43 -7.76 -16.03 11.85
C ALA A 43 -7.82 -15.65 13.34
N TYR A 44 -7.93 -14.36 13.65
CA TYR A 44 -8.04 -13.87 15.02
C TYR A 44 -9.38 -14.24 15.66
N LEU A 45 -10.46 -14.21 14.88
CA LEU A 45 -11.77 -14.67 15.32
C LEU A 45 -11.78 -16.20 15.57
N ALA A 46 -11.23 -17.00 14.65
CA ALA A 46 -11.18 -18.45 14.77
C ALA A 46 -10.41 -18.93 16.02
N ARG A 47 -9.34 -18.21 16.39
CA ARG A 47 -8.58 -18.48 17.62
C ARG A 47 -9.15 -17.80 18.87
N LYS A 48 -10.29 -17.11 18.76
CA LYS A 48 -10.96 -16.34 19.83
C LYS A 48 -10.07 -15.29 20.48
N ASP A 49 -9.12 -14.74 19.72
CA ASP A 49 -8.24 -13.66 20.16
C ASP A 49 -8.91 -12.32 19.88
N VAL A 50 -9.83 -11.97 20.77
CA VAL A 50 -10.66 -10.77 20.68
C VAL A 50 -9.80 -9.49 20.69
N HIS A 51 -8.66 -9.51 21.40
CA HIS A 51 -7.77 -8.35 21.47
C HIS A 51 -7.18 -8.01 20.11
N ASN A 52 -6.50 -8.97 19.47
CA ASN A 52 -5.91 -8.75 18.16
C ASN A 52 -6.97 -8.57 17.07
N TYR A 53 -8.10 -9.27 17.17
CA TYR A 53 -9.27 -9.04 16.32
C TYR A 53 -9.70 -7.57 16.36
N THR A 54 -9.85 -7.01 17.57
CA THR A 54 -10.30 -5.62 17.79
C THR A 54 -9.34 -4.61 17.15
N ILE A 55 -8.03 -4.87 17.22
CA ILE A 55 -6.99 -4.05 16.59
C ILE A 55 -7.14 -4.09 15.05
N GLN A 56 -7.35 -5.26 14.46
CA GLN A 56 -7.48 -5.37 13.00
C GLN A 56 -8.77 -4.72 12.49
N VAL A 57 -9.91 -4.93 13.17
CA VAL A 57 -11.16 -4.25 12.76
C VAL A 57 -11.06 -2.73 12.92
N HIS A 58 -10.33 -2.23 13.93
CA HIS A 58 -10.01 -0.80 14.02
C HIS A 58 -9.20 -0.30 12.83
N SER A 59 -8.19 -1.07 12.40
CA SER A 59 -7.41 -0.75 11.19
C SER A 59 -8.31 -0.69 9.96
N LEU A 60 -9.17 -1.70 9.74
CA LEU A 60 -10.08 -1.75 8.59
C LEU A 60 -11.13 -0.64 8.61
N LYS A 61 -11.63 -0.24 9.79
CA LYS A 61 -12.48 0.95 9.95
C LYS A 61 -11.78 2.20 9.42
N THR A 62 -10.53 2.42 9.82
CA THR A 62 -9.75 3.58 9.37
C THR A 62 -9.54 3.54 7.86
N THR A 63 -9.19 2.38 7.33
CA THR A 63 -9.08 2.15 5.87
C THR A 63 -10.37 2.53 5.14
N CYS A 64 -11.53 2.04 5.61
CA CYS A 64 -12.82 2.36 4.99
C CYS A 64 -13.11 3.87 4.98
N ARG A 65 -12.85 4.55 6.11
CA ARG A 65 -13.04 6.01 6.20
C ARG A 65 -12.10 6.79 5.28
N MET A 66 -10.84 6.35 5.15
CA MET A 66 -9.87 6.98 4.25
C MET A 66 -10.29 6.89 2.79
N ILE A 67 -10.84 5.75 2.36
CA ILE A 67 -11.33 5.58 0.98
C ILE A 67 -12.73 6.15 0.78
N GLY A 68 -13.37 6.75 1.79
CA GLY A 68 -14.73 7.30 1.69
C GLY A 68 -15.86 6.28 1.78
N ALA A 69 -15.57 5.03 2.17
CA ALA A 69 -16.56 3.99 2.42
C ALA A 69 -17.16 4.14 3.84
N MET A 70 -17.92 5.21 4.06
CA MET A 70 -18.36 5.63 5.40
C MET A 70 -19.27 4.60 6.08
N GLU A 71 -20.24 4.03 5.35
CA GLU A 71 -21.15 3.01 5.88
C GLU A 71 -20.39 1.75 6.35
N LEU A 72 -19.45 1.25 5.53
CA LEU A 72 -18.57 0.14 5.92
C LEU A 72 -17.70 0.49 7.14
N GLY A 73 -17.23 1.74 7.22
CA GLY A 73 -16.54 2.24 8.39
C GLY A 73 -17.37 2.11 9.68
N GLU A 74 -18.68 2.37 9.62
CA GLU A 74 -19.58 2.22 10.77
C GLU A 74 -19.87 0.74 11.12
N GLU A 75 -19.91 -0.14 10.12
CA GLU A 75 -19.99 -1.59 10.35
C GLU A 75 -18.75 -2.11 11.10
N PHE A 76 -17.55 -1.75 10.64
CA PHE A 76 -16.30 -2.10 11.35
C PHE A 76 -16.21 -1.45 12.74
N PHE A 77 -16.73 -0.25 12.92
CA PHE A 77 -16.81 0.39 14.23
C PHE A 77 -17.74 -0.36 15.19
N THR A 78 -18.83 -0.93 14.68
CA THR A 78 -19.72 -1.79 15.46
C THR A 78 -18.99 -3.06 15.91
N LEU A 79 -18.25 -3.72 15.01
CA LEU A 79 -17.40 -4.86 15.35
C LEU A 79 -16.31 -4.49 16.38
N GLU A 80 -15.69 -3.33 16.24
CA GLU A 80 -14.70 -2.81 17.20
C GLU A 80 -15.30 -2.65 18.60
N LYS A 81 -16.51 -2.08 18.71
CA LYS A 81 -17.22 -1.94 19.99
C LYS A 81 -17.52 -3.30 20.62
N LEU A 82 -18.08 -4.22 19.84
CA LEU A 82 -18.39 -5.58 20.31
C LEU A 82 -17.12 -6.32 20.76
N GLY A 83 -16.01 -6.13 20.06
CA GLY A 83 -14.70 -6.64 20.47
C GLY A 83 -14.22 -6.06 21.80
N LYS A 84 -14.32 -4.74 22.00
CA LYS A 84 -14.00 -4.07 23.28
C LYS A 84 -14.86 -4.57 24.43
N ASP A 85 -16.12 -4.85 24.16
CA ASP A 85 -17.08 -5.40 25.13
C ASP A 85 -16.93 -6.93 25.32
N ASN A 86 -15.98 -7.57 24.63
CA ASN A 86 -15.76 -9.03 24.62
C ASN A 86 -17.00 -9.85 24.24
N ASN A 87 -17.87 -9.29 23.39
CA ASN A 87 -19.09 -9.96 22.93
C ASN A 87 -18.79 -10.92 21.77
N LEU A 88 -18.17 -12.06 22.10
CA LEU A 88 -17.72 -13.06 21.13
C LEU A 88 -18.85 -13.57 20.22
N GLU A 89 -20.03 -13.82 20.78
CA GLU A 89 -21.18 -14.33 20.02
C GLU A 89 -21.61 -13.37 18.90
N GLN A 90 -21.64 -12.07 19.18
CA GLN A 90 -22.05 -11.08 18.18
C GLN A 90 -20.95 -10.84 17.14
N ILE A 91 -19.67 -10.83 17.51
CA ILE A 91 -18.60 -10.71 16.51
C ILE A 91 -18.59 -11.96 15.60
N GLU A 92 -18.70 -13.18 16.14
CA GLU A 92 -18.77 -14.41 15.32
C GLU A 92 -19.93 -14.37 14.33
N LYS A 93 -21.06 -13.78 14.73
CA LYS A 93 -22.25 -13.63 13.87
C LYS A 93 -22.10 -12.57 12.78
N LEU A 94 -21.52 -11.40 13.10
CA LEU A 94 -21.54 -10.23 12.21
C LEU A 94 -20.30 -10.12 11.32
N THR A 95 -19.13 -10.58 11.78
CA THR A 95 -17.86 -10.47 11.03
C THR A 95 -17.96 -10.99 9.59
N PRO A 96 -18.55 -12.17 9.31
CA PRO A 96 -18.56 -12.72 7.96
C PRO A 96 -19.26 -11.80 6.94
N ASP A 97 -20.38 -11.19 7.33
CA ASP A 97 -21.14 -10.30 6.44
C ASP A 97 -20.40 -8.97 6.21
N VAL A 98 -19.80 -8.39 7.25
CA VAL A 98 -19.02 -7.15 7.12
C VAL A 98 -17.79 -7.36 6.24
N LEU A 99 -17.06 -8.46 6.44
CA LEU A 99 -15.89 -8.79 5.60
C LEU A 99 -16.30 -9.08 4.15
N LYS A 100 -17.46 -9.72 3.94
CA LYS A 100 -18.01 -9.94 2.60
C LYS A 100 -18.33 -8.61 1.91
N SER A 101 -18.95 -7.66 2.61
CA SER A 101 -19.24 -6.33 2.07
C SER A 101 -17.96 -5.55 1.74
N PHE A 102 -16.92 -5.66 2.59
CA PHE A 102 -15.62 -5.06 2.31
C PHE A 102 -14.92 -5.70 1.10
N ARG A 103 -14.89 -7.04 1.01
CA ARG A 103 -14.37 -7.79 -0.14
C ARG A 103 -15.15 -7.52 -1.43
N ALA A 104 -16.43 -7.15 -1.34
CA ALA A 104 -17.24 -6.77 -2.51
C ALA A 104 -16.76 -5.48 -3.19
N LEU A 105 -15.96 -4.65 -2.51
CA LEU A 105 -15.29 -3.50 -3.14
C LEU A 105 -14.17 -3.93 -4.08
N LYS A 106 -13.59 -5.13 -3.89
CA LYS A 106 -12.36 -5.57 -4.58
C LYS A 106 -12.39 -5.43 -6.11
N PRO A 107 -13.45 -5.85 -6.83
CA PRO A 107 -13.49 -5.70 -8.29
C PRO A 107 -13.51 -4.24 -8.74
N TYR A 108 -14.04 -3.33 -7.92
CA TYR A 108 -14.02 -1.89 -8.21
C TYR A 108 -12.66 -1.26 -7.91
N LEU A 109 -11.86 -1.89 -7.03
CA LEU A 109 -10.50 -1.46 -6.71
C LEU A 109 -9.44 -2.04 -7.65
N GLU A 110 -9.73 -3.16 -8.31
CA GLU A 110 -8.82 -3.83 -9.26
C GLU A 110 -8.20 -2.90 -10.32
N PRO A 111 -8.96 -1.98 -10.98
CA PRO A 111 -8.37 -1.07 -11.96
C PRO A 111 -7.31 -0.13 -11.37
N PHE A 112 -7.35 0.11 -10.05
CA PHE A 112 -6.39 0.96 -9.34
C PHE A 112 -5.18 0.17 -8.87
N ALA A 113 -5.31 -1.14 -8.65
CA ALA A 113 -4.21 -2.02 -8.30
C ALA A 113 -3.09 -2.02 -9.34
N SER A 114 -3.46 -2.05 -10.62
CA SER A 114 -2.52 -1.96 -11.75
C SER A 114 -2.04 -0.52 -12.01
N ARG A 115 -2.76 0.49 -11.51
CA ARG A 115 -2.40 1.91 -11.70
C ARG A 115 -1.37 2.44 -10.70
N VAL A 116 -1.05 1.66 -9.67
CA VAL A 116 0.13 1.91 -8.82
C VAL A 116 1.43 1.45 -9.51
N ALA A 117 1.34 0.80 -10.68
CA ALA A 117 2.33 1.02 -11.71
C ALA A 117 1.83 2.19 -12.55
N GLY A 118 1.98 3.43 -12.05
CA GLY A 118 1.73 4.60 -12.87
C GLY A 118 2.51 4.39 -14.15
N LYS A 119 1.80 4.25 -15.29
CA LYS A 119 2.29 3.81 -16.61
C LYS A 119 3.81 3.82 -16.60
N LYS A 120 4.41 2.69 -16.21
CA LYS A 120 5.85 2.65 -15.92
C LYS A 120 6.52 3.31 -17.11
N THR A 121 7.27 4.39 -16.83
CA THR A 121 7.86 5.16 -17.92
C THR A 121 8.68 4.18 -18.75
N ASP A 122 8.52 4.21 -20.08
CA ASP A 122 9.29 3.33 -20.96
C ASP A 122 10.76 3.40 -20.55
N PHE A 123 11.43 2.25 -20.55
CA PHE A 123 12.82 2.16 -20.13
C PHE A 123 13.67 3.22 -20.84
N ASP A 124 14.17 4.18 -20.08
CA ASP A 124 15.08 5.22 -20.55
C ASP A 124 16.39 5.06 -19.81
N ARG A 125 17.37 4.48 -20.50
CA ARG A 125 18.74 4.29 -20.00
C ARG A 125 19.31 5.59 -19.42
N VAL A 126 19.10 6.72 -20.08
CA VAL A 126 19.69 8.01 -19.68
C VAL A 126 19.00 8.51 -18.41
N ALA A 127 17.67 8.43 -18.35
CA ALA A 127 16.93 8.86 -17.17
C ALA A 127 17.26 8.00 -15.94
N ILE A 128 17.30 6.68 -16.10
CA ILE A 128 17.66 5.73 -15.03
C ILE A 128 19.10 5.96 -14.58
N SER A 129 20.04 6.16 -15.51
CA SER A 129 21.44 6.47 -15.19
C SER A 129 21.55 7.73 -14.34
N ASN A 130 20.84 8.80 -14.72
CA ASN A 130 20.83 10.06 -13.96
C ASN A 130 20.25 9.89 -12.55
N ILE A 131 19.23 9.04 -12.38
CA ILE A 131 18.64 8.77 -11.06
C ILE A 131 19.61 7.94 -10.19
N LEU A 132 20.30 6.96 -10.77
CA LEU A 132 21.35 6.19 -10.08
C LEU A 132 22.52 7.08 -9.66
N GLU A 133 22.95 8.02 -10.50
CA GLU A 133 23.99 8.99 -10.14
C GLU A 133 23.54 9.90 -8.98
N LYS A 134 22.28 10.36 -9.00
CA LYS A 134 21.70 11.11 -7.88
C LYS A 134 21.65 10.29 -6.60
N LEU A 135 21.25 9.03 -6.68
CA LEU A 135 21.25 8.12 -5.54
C LEU A 135 22.66 7.96 -4.98
N ILE A 136 23.66 7.73 -5.83
CA ILE A 136 25.07 7.62 -5.40
C ILE A 136 25.53 8.91 -4.69
N SER A 137 25.17 10.08 -5.21
CA SER A 137 25.48 11.37 -4.57
C SER A 137 24.79 11.50 -3.20
N ALA A 138 23.50 11.15 -3.12
CA ALA A 138 22.74 11.19 -1.87
C ALA A 138 23.33 10.26 -0.81
N LEU A 139 23.76 9.06 -1.21
CA LEU A 139 24.45 8.12 -0.33
C LEU A 139 25.80 8.67 0.16
N ASP A 140 26.57 9.35 -0.70
CA ASP A 140 27.83 10.00 -0.33
C ASP A 140 27.63 11.19 0.62
N GLU A 141 26.50 11.89 0.49
CA GLU A 141 26.11 13.00 1.36
C GLU A 141 25.35 12.54 2.62
N PHE A 142 25.12 11.22 2.77
CA PHE A 142 24.32 10.61 3.84
C PHE A 142 22.89 11.17 3.93
N ASP A 143 22.34 11.63 2.81
CA ASP A 143 20.98 12.15 2.71
C ASP A 143 19.97 11.01 2.46
N LEU A 144 19.44 10.48 3.56
CA LEU A 144 18.44 9.40 3.52
C LEU A 144 17.18 9.81 2.75
N GLY A 145 16.72 11.06 2.90
CA GLY A 145 15.50 11.53 2.24
C GLY A 145 15.67 11.53 0.72
N ALA A 146 16.80 12.06 0.24
CA ALA A 146 17.13 12.05 -1.18
C ALA A 146 17.39 10.62 -1.71
N ALA A 147 17.99 9.74 -0.91
CA ALA A 147 18.23 8.35 -1.30
C ALA A 147 16.92 7.56 -1.44
N GLU A 148 15.99 7.70 -0.49
CA GLU A 148 14.66 7.08 -0.59
C GLU A 148 13.87 7.63 -1.79
N GLU A 149 13.94 8.95 -2.04
CA GLU A 149 13.26 9.56 -3.18
C GLU A 149 13.81 9.03 -4.51
N ALA A 150 15.13 8.99 -4.67
CA ALA A 150 15.76 8.47 -5.87
C ALA A 150 15.41 7.00 -6.12
N THR A 151 15.38 6.19 -5.06
CA THR A 151 15.02 4.77 -5.16
C THR A 151 13.56 4.59 -5.57
N LYS A 152 12.64 5.37 -5.00
CA LYS A 152 11.22 5.41 -5.43
C LYS A 152 11.08 5.82 -6.89
N GLN A 153 11.87 6.78 -7.38
CA GLN A 153 11.86 7.20 -8.78
C GLN A 153 12.27 6.05 -9.72
N LEU A 154 13.22 5.19 -9.33
CA LEU A 154 13.62 4.02 -10.13
C LEU A 154 12.48 3.01 -10.31
N PHE A 155 11.64 2.80 -9.30
CA PHE A 155 10.47 1.91 -9.40
C PHE A 155 9.36 2.40 -10.34
N THR A 156 9.43 3.66 -10.79
CA THR A 156 8.47 4.21 -11.75
C THR A 156 8.77 3.84 -13.22
N TYR A 157 9.88 3.16 -13.50
CA TYR A 157 10.27 2.74 -14.86
C TYR A 157 9.96 1.27 -15.16
N ASP A 158 9.76 0.96 -16.45
CA ASP A 158 9.52 -0.41 -16.91
C ASP A 158 10.83 -1.15 -17.13
N CYS A 159 11.33 -1.70 -16.04
CA CYS A 159 12.55 -2.50 -15.99
C CYS A 159 12.23 -3.98 -16.23
N ASP A 160 13.19 -4.71 -16.83
CA ASP A 160 13.11 -6.16 -16.91
C ASP A 160 13.15 -6.82 -15.51
N GLU A 161 12.88 -8.12 -15.45
CA GLU A 161 12.82 -8.87 -14.19
C GLU A 161 14.18 -8.85 -13.44
N ALA A 162 15.28 -8.87 -14.18
CA ALA A 162 16.63 -8.84 -13.63
C ALA A 162 16.96 -7.50 -12.98
N LEU A 163 16.62 -6.39 -13.61
CA LEU A 163 16.82 -5.04 -13.09
C LEU A 163 15.84 -4.76 -11.94
N SER A 164 14.58 -5.18 -12.06
CA SER A 164 13.57 -5.00 -11.01
C SER A 164 14.00 -5.66 -9.70
N SER A 165 14.52 -6.89 -9.75
CA SER A 165 15.06 -7.58 -8.56
C SER A 165 16.22 -6.82 -7.92
N LYS A 166 17.12 -6.24 -8.73
CA LYS A 166 18.24 -5.43 -8.20
C LYS A 166 17.76 -4.13 -7.56
N LEU A 167 16.71 -3.51 -8.09
CA LEU A 167 16.11 -2.31 -7.50
C LEU A 167 15.44 -2.61 -6.15
N GLU A 168 14.80 -3.76 -6.01
CA GLU A 168 14.25 -4.22 -4.71
C GLU A 168 15.33 -4.42 -3.66
N ASP A 169 16.48 -4.99 -4.03
CA ASP A 169 17.59 -5.15 -3.11
C ASP A 169 18.23 -3.79 -2.76
N LEU A 170 18.26 -2.85 -3.71
CA LEU A 170 18.73 -1.49 -3.48
C LEU A 170 17.85 -0.75 -2.46
N ASP A 171 16.52 -0.87 -2.57
CA ASP A 171 15.56 -0.28 -1.63
C ASP A 171 15.72 -0.82 -0.20
N LYS A 172 15.97 -2.13 -0.06
CA LYS A 172 16.28 -2.74 1.23
C LYS A 172 17.57 -2.18 1.83
N LEU A 173 18.62 -2.05 1.02
CA LEU A 173 19.92 -1.54 1.48
C LEU A 173 19.82 -0.07 1.93
N VAL A 174 19.10 0.77 1.17
CA VAL A 174 18.84 2.17 1.56
C VAL A 174 18.03 2.22 2.87
N SER A 175 16.99 1.40 2.99
CA SER A 175 16.14 1.33 4.19
C SER A 175 16.90 0.84 5.43
N ASN A 176 17.88 -0.06 5.25
CA ASN A 176 18.74 -0.56 6.32
C ASN A 176 19.94 0.34 6.62
N LEU A 177 20.09 1.46 5.89
CA LEU A 177 21.23 2.38 5.99
C LEU A 177 22.58 1.76 5.59
N ASP A 178 22.55 0.69 4.77
CA ASP A 178 23.72 -0.01 4.25
C ASP A 178 24.30 0.74 3.02
N TYR A 179 24.74 1.97 3.23
CA TYR A 179 25.08 2.90 2.13
C TYR A 179 26.24 2.44 1.25
N ASP A 180 27.25 1.79 1.83
CA ASP A 180 28.39 1.27 1.06
C ASP A 180 27.96 0.17 0.07
N GLU A 181 27.09 -0.73 0.52
CA GLU A 181 26.53 -1.80 -0.32
C GLU A 181 25.55 -1.24 -1.34
N ALA A 182 24.66 -0.33 -0.94
CA ALA A 182 23.73 0.36 -1.84
C ALA A 182 24.48 1.10 -2.97
N LYS A 183 25.59 1.75 -2.64
CA LYS A 183 26.45 2.44 -3.61
C LYS A 183 27.12 1.46 -4.57
N SER A 184 27.64 0.34 -4.05
CA SER A 184 28.23 -0.71 -4.89
C SER A 184 27.21 -1.29 -5.87
N LEU A 185 26.01 -1.61 -5.38
CA LEU A 185 24.92 -2.14 -6.20
C LEU A 185 24.46 -1.12 -7.25
N SER A 186 24.32 0.16 -6.88
CA SER A 186 23.95 1.24 -7.81
C SER A 186 24.94 1.35 -8.97
N LYS A 187 26.24 1.26 -8.70
CA LYS A 187 27.30 1.25 -9.73
C LYS A 187 27.23 0.03 -10.62
N GLN A 188 27.03 -1.15 -10.04
CA GLN A 188 26.87 -2.39 -10.81
C GLN A 188 25.65 -2.35 -11.73
N ILE A 189 24.55 -1.75 -11.27
CA ILE A 189 23.38 -1.52 -12.11
C ILE A 189 23.77 -0.59 -13.26
N LEU A 190 24.36 0.56 -12.97
CA LEU A 190 24.77 1.56 -13.95
C LEU A 190 25.71 0.99 -15.03
N ASP A 191 26.66 0.14 -14.65
CA ASP A 191 27.58 -0.54 -15.59
C ASP A 191 26.89 -1.61 -16.45
N SER A 192 25.75 -2.14 -15.96
CA SER A 192 24.98 -3.20 -16.63
C SER A 192 23.80 -2.71 -17.45
N LEU A 193 23.38 -1.45 -17.28
CA LEU A 193 22.36 -0.80 -18.11
C LEU A 193 22.84 -0.73 -19.55
#